data_AF-A0A067SE29-F1
#
_entry.id   AF-A0A067SE29-F1
#
_cell.length_a   1.000
_cell.length_b   1.000
_cell.length_c   1.000
_cell.angle_alpha   90.00
_cell.angle_beta   90.00
_cell.angle_gamma   90.00
#
_symmetry.space_group_name_H-M   'P 1'
#
loop_
_entity.id
_entity.type
_entity.pdbx_description
1 polymer ?
#
loop_
_entity_poly.entity_id
_entity_poly.type
_entity_poly.pdbx_seq_one_letter_code
_entity_poly.pdbx_strand_id
1 'polypeptide(L)'
;MTYPNTIFTVFSGIATRIFIAGGVGLPASGYIVQGHRFNILEDVGCYPAIYNSAPAIALVILPPVLIGLVTARYAVPTFRAFNRRRIEFNDLLAEHSNLSSSFYIRLMCFASIELLCSVPLGSYFIYVDSHDLDPWISWADTHSHFSEVRRYPSAIWHLNPNWKHLVELGRWIGVIGALIFFAFFGFAEEARMNYRAAYLKVAKYIGLSTASSKPFARAPAMKKKKDIGPLDFAHTAGTDISIPNIEISPSVEIPIATRPEPGTAQSNTLPIV
;
A
#
# COMPACT_ATOMS: atom_id res chain seq x y z
N MET A 1 7.40 -7.59 35.19
CA MET A 1 7.93 -8.03 33.89
C MET A 1 7.12 -7.32 32.80
N THR A 2 7.63 -6.21 32.28
CA THR A 2 6.80 -5.18 31.63
C THR A 2 7.49 -4.66 30.36
N TYR A 3 7.69 -5.49 29.32
CA TYR A 3 8.40 -5.06 28.10
C TYR A 3 8.01 -5.64 26.72
N PRO A 4 6.97 -6.47 26.49
CA PRO A 4 6.65 -6.88 25.11
C PRO A 4 5.89 -5.81 24.30
N ASN A 5 5.19 -4.87 24.96
CA ASN A 5 4.29 -3.92 24.29
C ASN A 5 5.00 -2.64 23.82
N THR A 6 6.11 -2.25 24.43
CA THR A 6 6.84 -1.01 24.12
C THR A 6 7.61 -1.12 22.81
N ILE A 7 8.21 -2.28 22.53
CA ILE A 7 8.88 -2.55 21.25
C ILE A 7 7.83 -2.58 20.13
N PHE A 8 6.72 -3.28 20.30
CA PHE A 8 5.70 -3.40 19.26
C PHE A 8 5.05 -2.05 18.92
N THR A 9 4.86 -1.18 19.90
CA THR A 9 4.31 0.18 19.71
C THR A 9 5.32 1.15 19.11
N VAL A 10 6.59 1.10 19.51
CA VAL A 10 7.67 1.91 18.92
C VAL A 10 7.91 1.52 17.46
N PHE A 11 7.96 0.22 17.14
CA PHE A 11 8.16 -0.25 15.77
C PHE A 11 6.91 -0.11 14.88
N SER A 12 5.70 -0.30 15.42
CA SER A 12 4.46 0.02 14.70
C SER A 12 4.35 1.52 14.40
N GLY A 13 4.75 2.37 15.36
CA GLY A 13 4.86 3.82 15.17
C GLY A 13 5.90 4.20 14.11
N ILE A 14 7.06 3.54 14.09
CA ILE A 14 8.11 3.74 13.07
C ILE A 14 7.64 3.25 11.70
N ALA A 15 7.04 2.06 11.59
CA ALA A 15 6.53 1.53 10.33
C ALA A 15 5.39 2.39 9.75
N THR A 16 4.47 2.85 10.61
CA THR A 16 3.39 3.76 10.22
C THR A 16 3.94 5.13 9.82
N ARG A 17 4.95 5.65 10.54
CA ARG A 17 5.64 6.89 10.18
C ARG A 17 6.49 6.76 8.93
N ILE A 18 7.08 5.60 8.64
CA ILE A 18 7.79 5.31 7.39
C ILE A 18 6.80 5.17 6.22
N PHE A 19 5.59 4.65 6.43
CA PHE A 19 4.57 4.61 5.39
C PHE A 19 3.98 6.00 5.11
N ILE A 20 3.68 6.79 6.14
CA ILE A 20 3.12 8.15 6.01
C ILE A 20 4.20 9.14 5.53
N ALA A 21 5.41 9.09 6.10
CA ALA A 21 6.54 9.88 5.62
C ALA A 21 7.12 9.32 4.31
N GLY A 22 6.93 8.03 3.99
CA GLY A 22 7.32 7.42 2.72
C GLY A 22 6.40 7.83 1.58
N GLY A 23 5.11 8.04 1.83
CA GLY A 23 4.18 8.60 0.84
C GLY A 23 4.58 10.00 0.33
N VAL A 24 5.36 10.76 1.11
CA VAL A 24 5.88 12.09 0.74
C VAL A 24 7.41 12.11 0.55
N GLY A 25 8.13 11.18 1.18
CA GLY A 25 9.59 11.12 1.24
C GLY A 25 10.24 10.21 0.19
N LEU A 26 9.57 9.15 -0.29
CA LEU A 26 10.07 8.36 -1.43
C LEU A 26 10.23 9.19 -2.71
N PRO A 27 9.28 10.07 -3.09
CA PRO A 27 9.51 10.93 -4.26
C PRO A 27 10.65 11.92 -4.05
N ALA A 28 10.86 12.42 -2.82
CA ALA A 28 11.96 13.31 -2.50
C ALA A 28 13.33 12.59 -2.56
N SER A 29 13.41 11.34 -2.10
CA SER A 29 14.65 10.55 -2.15
C SER A 29 15.03 10.16 -3.59
N GLY A 30 14.04 9.92 -4.44
CA GLY A 30 14.25 9.69 -5.87
C GLY A 30 14.84 10.90 -6.59
N TYR A 31 14.42 12.12 -6.24
CA TYR A 31 14.96 13.34 -6.84
C TYR A 31 16.46 13.52 -6.57
N ILE A 32 16.94 13.11 -5.39
CA ILE A 32 18.35 13.25 -5.00
C ILE A 32 19.31 12.52 -5.95
N VAL A 33 18.85 11.38 -6.47
CA VAL A 33 19.65 10.47 -7.28
C VAL A 33 19.26 10.51 -8.76
N GLN A 34 18.38 11.45 -9.12
CA GLN A 34 17.88 11.62 -10.46
C GLN A 34 18.83 12.52 -11.26
N GLY A 35 19.47 11.97 -12.29
CA GLY A 35 20.44 12.73 -13.09
C GLY A 35 19.80 13.75 -14.03
N HIS A 36 18.64 13.40 -14.60
CA HIS A 36 17.89 14.29 -15.49
C HIS A 36 16.39 14.00 -15.47
N ARG A 37 15.59 14.86 -16.13
CA ARG A 37 14.14 14.95 -15.93
C ARG A 37 13.40 13.64 -16.14
N PHE A 38 13.65 12.95 -17.24
CA PHE A 38 13.19 11.58 -17.52
C PHE A 38 13.82 11.07 -18.81
N ASN A 39 13.83 9.76 -18.97
CA ASN A 39 14.12 9.05 -20.20
C ASN A 39 12.82 8.74 -20.96
N ILE A 40 12.89 8.77 -22.29
CA ILE A 40 11.84 8.20 -23.14
C ILE A 40 12.41 6.91 -23.74
N LEU A 41 11.89 5.78 -23.29
CA LEU A 41 12.22 4.47 -23.83
C LEU A 41 11.19 4.14 -24.92
N GLU A 42 11.65 3.78 -26.11
CA GLU A 42 10.78 3.24 -27.16
C GLU A 42 10.10 1.95 -26.63
N ASP A 43 8.82 1.74 -26.97
CA ASP A 43 7.91 0.69 -26.46
C ASP A 43 7.40 0.81 -25.02
N VAL A 44 8.03 1.63 -24.17
CA VAL A 44 7.66 1.76 -22.74
C VAL A 44 7.13 3.16 -22.41
N GLY A 45 7.77 4.20 -22.93
CA GLY A 45 7.41 5.60 -22.68
C GLY A 45 8.32 6.29 -21.66
N CYS A 46 7.72 7.12 -20.81
CA CYS A 46 8.45 7.93 -19.82
C CYS A 46 8.97 7.05 -18.67
N TYR A 47 10.28 7.08 -18.42
CA TYR A 47 10.95 6.31 -17.38
C TYR A 47 11.86 7.23 -16.54
N PRO A 48 11.91 7.09 -15.21
CA PRO A 48 12.78 7.93 -14.38
C PRO A 48 14.25 7.68 -14.71
N ALA A 49 15.05 8.76 -14.75
CA ALA A 49 16.47 8.68 -15.03
C ALA A 49 17.29 8.68 -13.73
N ILE A 50 17.29 7.53 -13.06
CA ILE A 50 18.04 7.32 -11.82
C ILE A 50 19.47 6.96 -12.18
N TYR A 51 20.42 7.70 -11.61
CA TYR A 51 21.85 7.42 -11.78
C TYR A 51 22.28 6.28 -10.87
N ASN A 52 22.84 5.20 -11.42
CA ASN A 52 23.21 4.03 -10.63
C ASN A 52 24.45 4.31 -9.78
N SER A 53 24.20 4.76 -8.56
CA SER A 53 25.24 5.19 -7.62
C SER A 53 24.93 4.66 -6.22
N ALA A 54 25.92 4.64 -5.33
CA ALA A 54 25.74 4.22 -3.94
C ALA A 54 24.52 4.89 -3.23
N PRO A 55 24.27 6.21 -3.37
CA PRO A 55 23.07 6.81 -2.79
C PRO A 55 21.77 6.31 -3.45
N ALA A 56 21.76 5.94 -4.73
CA ALA A 56 20.57 5.39 -5.39
C ALA A 56 20.18 4.03 -4.80
N ILE A 57 21.16 3.15 -4.56
CA ILE A 57 20.92 1.88 -3.88
C ILE A 57 20.37 2.14 -2.48
N ALA A 58 20.99 3.04 -1.70
CA ALA A 58 20.59 3.30 -0.32
C ALA A 58 19.21 3.96 -0.19
N LEU A 59 18.83 4.85 -1.12
CA LEU A 59 17.63 5.69 -1.02
C LEU A 59 16.42 5.17 -1.79
N VAL A 60 16.63 4.33 -2.81
CA VAL A 60 15.56 3.84 -3.69
C VAL A 60 15.38 2.33 -3.55
N ILE A 61 16.47 1.57 -3.61
CA ILE A 61 16.39 0.09 -3.75
C ILE A 61 16.41 -0.60 -2.38
N LEU A 62 17.19 -0.12 -1.43
CA LEU A 62 17.33 -0.68 -0.10
C LEU A 62 16.06 -0.55 0.78
N PRO A 63 15.34 0.59 0.80
CA PRO A 63 14.17 0.76 1.65
C PRO A 63 13.08 -0.32 1.50
N PRO A 64 12.61 -0.71 0.29
CA PRO A 64 11.60 -1.75 0.17
C PRO A 64 12.06 -3.12 0.70
N VAL A 65 13.35 -3.46 0.54
CA VAL A 65 13.92 -4.71 1.09
C VAL A 65 13.94 -4.69 2.61
N LEU A 66 14.34 -3.56 3.22
CA LEU A 66 14.34 -3.41 4.68
C LEU A 66 12.91 -3.50 5.25
N ILE A 67 11.95 -2.84 4.61
CA ILE A 67 10.54 -2.92 5.01
C ILE A 67 10.04 -4.36 4.90
N GLY A 68 10.39 -5.07 3.83
CA GLY A 68 10.09 -6.49 3.66
C GLY A 68 10.68 -7.35 4.79
N LEU A 69 11.97 -7.19 5.12
CA LEU A 69 12.63 -7.94 6.20
C LEU A 69 12.01 -7.68 7.58
N VAL A 70 11.69 -6.41 7.87
CA VAL A 70 10.99 -6.05 9.12
C VAL A 70 9.60 -6.70 9.14
N THR A 71 8.87 -6.65 8.03
CA THR A 71 7.56 -7.29 7.90
C THR A 71 7.65 -8.79 8.09
N ALA A 72 8.65 -9.47 7.49
CA ALA A 72 8.90 -10.90 7.67
C ALA A 72 9.06 -11.29 9.13
N ARG A 73 9.81 -10.47 9.89
CA ARG A 73 10.08 -10.71 11.31
C ARG A 73 8.81 -10.73 12.16
N TYR A 74 7.78 -9.96 11.78
CA TYR A 74 6.48 -9.92 12.45
C TYR A 74 5.47 -10.91 11.86
N ALA A 75 5.49 -11.12 10.55
CA ALA A 75 4.58 -12.00 9.83
C ALA A 75 4.77 -13.47 10.24
N VAL A 76 6.02 -13.94 10.34
CA VAL A 76 6.31 -15.36 10.65
C VAL A 76 5.77 -15.79 12.03
N PRO A 77 6.03 -15.07 13.14
CA PRO A 77 5.43 -15.41 14.43
C PRO A 77 3.91 -15.32 14.44
N THR A 78 3.35 -14.32 13.75
CA THR A 78 1.89 -14.11 13.65
C THR A 78 1.23 -15.28 12.96
N PHE A 79 1.79 -15.72 11.83
CA PHE A 79 1.31 -16.89 11.10
C PHE A 79 1.41 -18.18 11.94
N ARG A 80 2.51 -18.36 12.68
CA ARG A 80 2.68 -19.52 13.58
C ARG A 80 1.68 -19.52 14.73
N ALA A 81 1.42 -18.36 15.33
CA ALA A 81 0.45 -18.21 16.40
C ALA A 81 -0.97 -18.45 15.91
N PHE A 82 -1.31 -17.91 14.74
CA PHE A 82 -2.59 -18.13 14.06
C PHE A 82 -2.80 -19.62 13.77
N ASN A 83 -1.82 -20.29 13.16
CA ASN A 83 -1.95 -21.71 12.83
C ASN A 83 -2.09 -22.60 14.08
N ARG A 84 -1.42 -22.23 15.19
CA ARG A 84 -1.55 -22.93 16.47
C ARG A 84 -2.94 -22.76 17.11
N ARG A 85 -3.54 -21.58 17.00
CA ARG A 85 -4.83 -21.23 17.65
C ARG A 85 -6.00 -21.21 16.69
N ARG A 86 -5.88 -21.85 15.52
CA ARG A 86 -6.90 -21.82 14.46
C ARG A 86 -8.30 -22.27 14.91
N ILE A 87 -8.39 -23.17 15.90
CA ILE A 87 -9.67 -23.66 16.43
C ILE A 87 -10.31 -22.58 17.30
N GLU A 88 -9.62 -22.11 18.33
CA GLU A 88 -10.08 -21.02 19.21
C GLU A 88 -10.43 -19.75 18.41
N PHE A 89 -9.63 -19.43 17.39
CA PHE A 89 -9.88 -18.29 16.52
C PHE A 89 -11.12 -18.48 15.64
N ASN A 90 -11.37 -19.70 15.15
CA ASN A 90 -12.60 -20.01 14.42
C ASN A 90 -13.83 -19.92 15.32
N ASP A 91 -13.71 -20.30 16.59
CA ASP A 91 -14.81 -20.22 17.56
C ASP A 91 -15.15 -18.75 17.88
N LEU A 92 -14.14 -17.88 18.01
CA LEU A 92 -14.34 -16.43 18.16
C LEU A 92 -14.93 -15.78 16.90
N LEU A 93 -14.52 -16.22 15.72
CA LEU A 93 -15.10 -15.73 14.45
C LEU A 93 -16.53 -16.22 14.24
N ALA A 94 -16.88 -17.42 14.74
CA ALA A 94 -18.26 -17.90 14.69
C ALA A 94 -19.22 -17.02 15.51
N GLU A 95 -18.71 -16.30 16.52
CA GLU A 95 -19.47 -15.31 17.29
C GLU A 95 -19.71 -14.00 16.51
N HIS A 96 -18.83 -13.68 15.55
CA HIS A 96 -18.88 -12.48 14.73
C HIS A 96 -19.18 -12.80 13.25
N SER A 97 -20.46 -12.74 12.89
CA SER A 97 -21.00 -13.10 11.56
C SER A 97 -20.43 -12.36 10.33
N ASN A 98 -19.67 -11.28 10.53
CA ASN A 98 -19.16 -10.44 9.45
C ASN A 98 -17.77 -10.88 8.93
N LEU A 99 -17.13 -11.87 9.56
CA LEU A 99 -15.75 -12.23 9.23
C LEU A 99 -15.55 -13.74 9.09
N SER A 100 -15.20 -14.16 7.88
CA SER A 100 -14.95 -15.57 7.52
C SER A 100 -13.48 -15.93 7.78
N SER A 101 -13.22 -17.06 8.44
CA SER A 101 -11.86 -17.59 8.64
C SER A 101 -11.11 -17.81 7.32
N SER A 102 -11.83 -18.20 6.27
CA SER A 102 -11.27 -18.43 4.94
C SER A 102 -10.69 -17.15 4.32
N PHE A 103 -11.29 -15.99 4.57
CA PHE A 103 -10.80 -14.69 4.12
C PHE A 103 -9.44 -14.38 4.76
N TYR A 104 -9.31 -14.56 6.08
CA TYR A 104 -8.05 -14.32 6.79
C TYR A 104 -6.93 -15.25 6.32
N ILE A 105 -7.22 -16.53 6.13
CA ILE A 105 -6.22 -17.49 5.64
C ILE A 105 -5.70 -17.07 4.26
N ARG A 106 -6.60 -16.66 3.35
CA ARG A 106 -6.23 -16.21 2.01
C ARG A 106 -5.41 -14.93 2.04
N LEU A 107 -5.77 -13.98 2.90
CA LEU A 107 -5.01 -12.76 3.11
C LEU A 107 -3.60 -13.06 3.65
N MET A 108 -3.48 -13.99 4.59
CA MET A 108 -2.18 -14.42 5.13
C MET A 108 -1.32 -15.13 4.07
N CYS A 109 -1.92 -15.97 3.23
CA CYS A 109 -1.21 -16.60 2.10
C CYS A 109 -0.76 -15.56 1.07
N PHE A 110 -1.63 -14.61 0.72
CA PHE A 110 -1.30 -13.53 -0.20
C PHE A 110 -0.11 -12.69 0.31
N ALA A 111 -0.17 -12.26 1.59
CA ALA A 111 0.91 -11.52 2.22
C ALA A 111 2.22 -12.33 2.31
N SER A 112 2.13 -13.65 2.54
CA SER A 112 3.31 -14.52 2.58
C SER A 112 3.97 -14.67 1.21
N ILE A 113 3.19 -14.78 0.15
CA ILE A 113 3.69 -14.87 -1.23
C ILE A 113 4.34 -13.56 -1.64
N GLU A 114 3.67 -12.43 -1.37
CA GLU A 114 4.23 -11.11 -1.64
C GLU A 114 5.60 -10.94 -0.97
N LEU A 115 5.72 -11.33 0.30
CA LEU A 115 6.98 -11.26 1.03
C LEU A 115 8.06 -12.18 0.45
N LEU A 116 7.70 -13.43 0.10
CA LEU A 116 8.62 -14.42 -0.48
C LEU A 116 9.09 -14.04 -1.88
N CYS A 117 8.31 -13.24 -2.63
CA CYS A 117 8.72 -12.74 -3.92
C CYS A 117 9.49 -11.43 -3.81
N SER A 118 9.02 -10.49 -2.98
CA SER A 118 9.54 -9.12 -2.87
C SER A 118 10.94 -9.07 -2.28
N VAL A 119 11.21 -9.80 -1.18
CA VAL A 119 12.52 -9.75 -0.50
C VAL A 119 13.65 -10.34 -1.38
N PRO A 120 13.52 -11.54 -1.96
CA PRO A 120 14.57 -12.08 -2.83
C PRO A 120 14.74 -11.27 -4.11
N LEU A 121 13.65 -10.80 -4.71
CA LEU A 121 13.72 -10.00 -5.93
C LEU A 121 14.42 -8.66 -5.69
N GLY A 122 14.07 -7.95 -4.61
CA GLY A 122 14.77 -6.72 -4.23
C GLY A 122 16.24 -6.94 -3.85
N SER A 123 16.55 -8.05 -3.18
CA SER A 123 17.95 -8.42 -2.89
C SER A 123 18.75 -8.72 -4.16
N TYR A 124 18.12 -9.36 -5.15
CA TYR A 124 18.72 -9.60 -6.46
C TYR A 124 19.03 -8.29 -7.20
N PHE A 125 18.12 -7.31 -7.18
CA PHE A 125 18.38 -6.00 -7.77
C PHE A 125 19.55 -5.28 -7.10
N ILE A 126 19.62 -5.29 -5.76
CA ILE A 126 20.78 -4.73 -5.03
C ILE A 126 22.07 -5.41 -5.48
N TYR A 127 22.06 -6.73 -5.61
CA TYR A 127 23.24 -7.49 -6.06
C TYR A 127 23.68 -7.07 -7.47
N VAL A 128 22.75 -7.04 -8.43
CA VAL A 128 23.06 -6.65 -9.82
C VAL A 128 23.58 -5.22 -9.89
N ASP A 129 22.88 -4.27 -9.26
CA ASP A 129 23.22 -2.85 -9.34
C ASP A 129 24.52 -2.51 -8.61
N SER A 130 24.94 -3.34 -7.64
CA SER A 130 26.21 -3.16 -6.92
C SER A 130 27.46 -3.46 -7.75
N HIS A 131 27.36 -4.17 -8.88
CA HIS A 131 28.50 -4.49 -9.74
C HIS A 131 28.90 -3.32 -10.67
N ASP A 132 27.93 -2.52 -11.11
CA ASP A 132 28.13 -1.45 -12.10
C ASP A 132 27.81 -0.07 -11.49
N LEU A 133 28.47 0.26 -10.37
CA LEU A 133 28.26 1.51 -9.66
C LEU A 133 29.08 2.66 -10.23
N ASP A 134 28.39 3.73 -10.62
CA ASP A 134 29.03 4.99 -10.96
C ASP A 134 29.33 5.81 -9.69
N PRO A 135 30.50 6.49 -9.63
CA PRO A 135 30.86 7.31 -8.48
C PRO A 135 29.92 8.51 -8.38
N TRP A 136 29.37 8.73 -7.17
CA TRP A 136 28.62 9.94 -6.87
C TRP A 136 29.59 11.06 -6.48
N ILE A 137 29.73 12.08 -7.32
CA ILE A 137 30.70 13.18 -7.12
C ILE A 137 30.08 14.29 -6.28
N SER A 138 28.98 14.88 -6.76
CA SER A 138 28.28 15.97 -6.05
C SER A 138 26.85 16.13 -6.54
N TRP A 139 26.07 16.89 -5.77
CA TRP A 139 24.72 17.31 -6.16
C TRP A 139 24.73 18.09 -7.48
N ALA A 140 25.63 19.06 -7.62
CA ALA A 140 25.71 19.94 -8.78
C ALA A 140 26.08 19.18 -10.05
N ASP A 141 26.95 18.17 -9.92
CA ASP A 141 27.35 17.28 -11.02
C ASP A 141 26.19 16.41 -11.50
N THR A 142 25.52 15.73 -10.54
CA THR A 142 24.37 14.86 -10.83
C THR A 142 23.25 15.63 -11.52
N HIS A 143 23.02 16.90 -11.15
CA HIS A 143 21.94 17.74 -11.67
C HIS A 143 22.36 18.73 -12.76
N SER A 144 23.59 18.64 -13.28
CA SER A 144 24.15 19.60 -14.25
C SER A 144 23.32 19.73 -15.53
N HIS A 145 22.70 18.62 -15.98
CA HIS A 145 21.85 18.56 -17.17
C HIS A 145 20.40 18.16 -16.83
N PHE A 146 19.87 18.64 -15.70
CA PHE A 146 18.60 18.12 -15.19
C PHE A 146 17.42 18.29 -16.16
N SER A 147 17.38 19.38 -16.94
CA SER A 147 16.28 19.65 -17.88
C SER A 147 16.33 18.79 -19.16
N GLU A 148 17.37 17.98 -19.34
CA GLU A 148 17.54 17.13 -20.51
C GLU A 148 16.55 15.95 -20.52
N VAL A 149 16.01 15.65 -21.70
CA VAL A 149 15.17 14.48 -21.95
C VAL A 149 15.86 13.62 -22.99
N ARG A 150 16.40 12.48 -22.55
CA ARG A 150 17.06 11.51 -23.43
C ARG A 150 16.05 10.53 -23.99
N ARG A 151 16.30 10.09 -25.23
CA ARG A 151 15.45 9.14 -25.95
C ARG A 151 16.30 7.93 -26.31
N TYR A 152 15.86 6.75 -25.91
CA TYR A 152 16.56 5.50 -26.20
C TYR A 152 15.71 4.61 -27.11
N PRO A 153 16.19 4.35 -28.34
CA PRO A 153 15.56 3.37 -29.23
C PRO A 153 15.51 1.97 -28.61
N SER A 154 14.52 1.18 -29.02
CA SER A 154 14.25 -0.17 -28.52
C SER A 154 15.45 -1.08 -28.67
N ALA A 155 16.14 -0.98 -29.79
CA ALA A 155 17.38 -1.72 -30.03
C ALA A 155 18.49 -1.41 -29.01
N ILE A 156 18.58 -0.18 -28.50
CA ILE A 156 19.68 0.23 -27.60
C ILE A 156 19.42 -0.24 -26.17
N TRP A 157 18.24 0.03 -25.63
CA TRP A 157 17.97 -0.32 -24.23
C TRP A 157 17.81 -1.84 -24.05
N HIS A 158 17.44 -2.58 -25.09
CA HIS A 158 17.44 -4.05 -25.08
C HIS A 158 18.83 -4.70 -25.12
N LEU A 159 19.88 -3.99 -25.55
CA LEU A 159 21.25 -4.52 -25.57
C LEU A 159 21.82 -4.69 -24.16
N ASN A 160 21.39 -3.84 -23.22
CA ASN A 160 21.83 -3.93 -21.84
C ASN A 160 20.88 -4.85 -21.05
N PRO A 161 21.34 -6.04 -20.62
CA PRO A 161 20.47 -6.99 -19.92
C PRO A 161 19.95 -6.43 -18.60
N ASN A 162 20.76 -5.67 -17.85
CA ASN A 162 20.36 -5.12 -16.56
C ASN A 162 19.17 -4.14 -16.73
N TRP A 163 19.26 -3.23 -17.70
CA TRP A 163 18.16 -2.31 -18.04
C TRP A 163 16.92 -3.05 -18.54
N LYS A 164 17.10 -4.00 -19.46
CA LYS A 164 16.01 -4.80 -20.00
C LYS A 164 15.24 -5.53 -18.89
N HIS A 165 15.95 -6.24 -18.01
CA HIS A 165 15.33 -7.01 -16.94
C HIS A 165 14.59 -6.10 -15.96
N LEU A 166 15.20 -4.99 -15.55
CA LEU A 166 14.58 -4.05 -14.60
C LEU A 166 13.29 -3.43 -15.17
N VAL A 167 13.34 -2.92 -16.40
CA VAL A 167 12.19 -2.25 -17.05
C VAL A 167 11.06 -3.25 -17.31
N GLU A 168 11.39 -4.44 -17.83
CA GLU A 168 10.38 -5.48 -18.08
C GLU A 168 9.77 -6.02 -16.79
N LEU A 169 10.58 -6.32 -15.77
CA LEU A 169 10.06 -6.78 -14.47
C LEU A 169 9.18 -5.70 -13.83
N GLY A 170 9.57 -4.43 -13.90
CA GLY A 170 8.75 -3.31 -13.43
C GLY A 170 7.39 -3.21 -14.14
N ARG A 171 7.33 -3.54 -15.43
CA ARG A 171 6.07 -3.58 -16.20
C ARG A 171 5.20 -4.78 -15.81
N TRP A 172 5.81 -5.96 -15.67
CA TRP A 172 5.08 -7.20 -15.42
C TRP A 172 4.67 -7.41 -13.95
N ILE A 173 5.35 -6.79 -12.98
CA ILE A 173 5.06 -6.99 -11.55
C ILE A 173 3.62 -6.60 -11.19
N GLY A 174 3.09 -5.52 -11.79
CA GLY A 174 1.70 -5.11 -11.58
C GLY A 174 0.69 -6.11 -12.16
N VAL A 175 0.99 -6.66 -13.35
CA VAL A 175 0.16 -7.68 -13.99
C VAL A 175 0.17 -8.98 -13.18
N ILE A 176 1.35 -9.44 -12.76
CA ILE A 176 1.52 -10.63 -11.91
C ILE A 176 0.81 -10.41 -10.58
N GLY A 177 0.98 -9.24 -9.96
CA GLY A 177 0.29 -8.86 -8.72
C GLY A 177 -1.24 -8.91 -8.85
N ALA A 178 -1.78 -8.39 -9.95
CA ALA A 178 -3.21 -8.46 -10.24
C ALA A 178 -3.71 -9.90 -10.42
N LEU A 179 -2.95 -10.75 -11.13
CA LEU A 179 -3.29 -12.17 -11.30
C LEU A 179 -3.26 -12.93 -9.97
N ILE A 180 -2.25 -12.70 -9.14
CA ILE A 180 -2.15 -13.30 -7.80
C ILE A 180 -3.32 -12.80 -6.93
N PHE A 181 -3.61 -11.50 -6.94
CA PHE A 181 -4.74 -10.94 -6.19
C PHE A 181 -6.08 -11.50 -6.68
N PHE A 182 -6.26 -11.71 -7.98
CA PHE A 182 -7.47 -12.33 -8.51
C PHE A 182 -7.57 -13.81 -8.15
N ALA A 183 -6.46 -14.56 -8.15
CA ALA A 183 -6.44 -15.96 -7.68
C ALA A 183 -6.81 -16.05 -6.17
N PHE A 184 -6.03 -15.32 -5.35
CA PHE A 184 -6.46 -14.52 -4.20
C PHE A 184 -7.92 -14.53 -3.86
N PHE A 185 -8.60 -13.48 -4.34
CA PHE A 185 -9.87 -12.95 -3.87
C PHE A 185 -10.98 -13.08 -4.92
N GLY A 186 -10.63 -13.20 -6.19
CA GLY A 186 -11.58 -13.34 -7.30
C GLY A 186 -12.38 -14.65 -7.24
N PHE A 187 -11.77 -15.76 -6.83
CA PHE A 187 -12.47 -17.05 -6.67
C PHE A 187 -13.12 -17.25 -5.29
N ALA A 188 -13.19 -16.19 -4.48
CA ALA A 188 -13.83 -16.25 -3.15
C ALA A 188 -15.27 -16.73 -3.25
N GLU A 189 -15.75 -17.44 -2.23
CA GLU A 189 -17.19 -17.68 -2.12
C GLU A 189 -17.95 -16.35 -2.02
N GLU A 190 -17.42 -15.43 -1.22
CA GLU A 190 -17.96 -14.09 -1.03
C GLU A 190 -17.99 -13.30 -2.36
N ALA A 191 -16.92 -13.34 -3.16
CA ALA A 191 -16.86 -12.68 -4.46
C ALA A 191 -17.79 -13.33 -5.49
N ARG A 192 -17.85 -14.67 -5.53
CA ARG A 192 -18.78 -15.40 -6.42
C ARG A 192 -20.24 -15.13 -6.09
N MET A 193 -20.58 -14.98 -4.82
CA MET A 193 -21.91 -14.56 -4.40
C MET A 193 -22.24 -13.17 -4.95
N ASN A 194 -21.30 -12.22 -4.85
CA ASN A 194 -21.47 -10.88 -5.41
C ASN A 194 -21.56 -10.89 -6.94
N TYR A 195 -20.75 -11.69 -7.64
CA TYR A 195 -20.84 -11.84 -9.09
C TYR A 195 -22.19 -12.41 -9.52
N ARG A 196 -22.69 -13.43 -8.81
CA ARG A 196 -24.01 -14.00 -9.07
C ARG A 196 -25.12 -12.98 -8.82
N ALA A 197 -25.04 -12.21 -7.73
CA ALA A 197 -26.02 -11.17 -7.43
C ALA A 197 -26.02 -10.05 -8.49
N ALA A 198 -24.84 -9.60 -8.93
CA ALA A 198 -24.69 -8.62 -10.00
C ALA A 198 -25.25 -9.18 -11.33
N TYR A 199 -24.90 -10.41 -11.69
CA TYR A 199 -25.41 -11.09 -12.87
C TYR A 199 -26.94 -11.18 -12.87
N LEU A 200 -27.55 -11.59 -11.76
CA LEU A 200 -29.01 -11.66 -11.64
C LEU A 200 -29.68 -10.29 -11.75
N LYS A 201 -29.07 -9.23 -11.20
CA LYS A 201 -29.57 -7.85 -11.34
C LYS A 201 -29.54 -7.41 -12.81
N VAL A 202 -28.44 -7.66 -13.51
CA VAL A 202 -28.27 -7.31 -14.93
C VAL A 202 -29.21 -8.14 -15.82
N ALA A 203 -29.31 -9.45 -15.58
CA ALA A 203 -30.21 -10.33 -16.32
C ALA A 203 -31.69 -9.90 -16.16
N LYS A 204 -32.10 -9.51 -14.95
CA LYS A 204 -33.42 -8.95 -14.68
C LYS A 204 -33.65 -7.63 -15.40
N TYR A 205 -32.64 -6.76 -15.46
CA TYR A 205 -32.73 -5.48 -16.18
C TYR A 205 -32.86 -5.65 -17.70
N ILE A 206 -32.20 -6.67 -18.26
CA ILE A 206 -32.23 -6.97 -19.71
C ILE A 206 -33.42 -7.86 -20.10
N GLY A 207 -34.25 -8.29 -19.14
CA GLY A 207 -35.44 -9.12 -19.42
C GLY A 207 -35.12 -10.59 -19.76
N LEU A 208 -33.89 -11.05 -19.50
CA LEU A 208 -33.55 -12.47 -19.59
C LEU A 208 -34.21 -13.20 -18.41
N SER A 209 -35.10 -14.15 -18.72
CA SER A 209 -35.64 -15.08 -17.72
C SER A 209 -34.50 -15.94 -17.18
N THR A 210 -33.97 -15.60 -16.02
CA THR A 210 -33.11 -16.50 -15.22
C THR A 210 -33.97 -17.61 -14.62
N ALA A 211 -34.48 -18.47 -15.50
CA ALA A 211 -35.09 -19.73 -15.12
C ALA A 211 -33.98 -20.75 -14.81
N SER A 212 -34.17 -21.46 -13.70
CA SER A 212 -33.42 -22.64 -13.25
C SER A 212 -32.26 -22.39 -12.27
N SER A 213 -32.61 -22.42 -10.98
CA SER A 213 -31.91 -23.32 -10.07
C SER A 213 -32.96 -24.05 -9.24
N LYS A 214 -33.06 -25.37 -9.40
CA LYS A 214 -33.75 -26.24 -8.44
C LYS A 214 -33.26 -25.86 -7.02
N PRO A 215 -34.14 -25.80 -6.01
CA PRO A 215 -33.68 -25.63 -4.64
C PRO A 215 -32.73 -26.80 -4.34
N PHE A 216 -31.49 -26.49 -3.95
CA PHE A 216 -30.61 -27.49 -3.36
C PHE A 216 -31.36 -28.14 -2.20
N ALA A 217 -31.50 -29.47 -2.24
CA ALA A 217 -32.22 -30.22 -1.22
C ALA A 217 -31.69 -29.83 0.15
N ARG A 218 -32.56 -29.21 0.95
CA ARG A 218 -32.27 -28.74 2.30
C ARG A 218 -31.93 -29.98 3.14
N ALA A 219 -30.71 -30.02 3.68
CA ALA A 219 -30.38 -30.94 4.76
C ALA A 219 -31.42 -30.79 5.89
N PRO A 220 -31.79 -31.87 6.61
CA PRO A 220 -32.86 -31.84 7.60
C PRO A 220 -32.64 -30.73 8.63
N ALA A 221 -33.72 -30.02 8.95
CA ALA A 221 -33.71 -28.79 9.71
C ALA A 221 -33.10 -28.95 11.11
N MET A 222 -32.00 -28.23 11.37
CA MET A 222 -31.55 -27.93 12.72
C MET A 222 -32.49 -26.85 13.32
N LYS A 223 -32.90 -27.04 14.58
CA LYS A 223 -33.88 -26.21 15.30
C LYS A 223 -33.55 -24.71 15.22
N LYS A 224 -34.55 -23.92 14.84
CA LYS A 224 -34.53 -22.47 14.68
C LYS A 224 -34.24 -21.76 16.01
N LYS A 225 -33.09 -21.10 16.14
CA LYS A 225 -32.86 -20.07 17.18
C LYS A 225 -33.41 -18.74 16.66
N LYS A 226 -34.11 -18.03 17.54
CA LYS A 226 -34.93 -16.81 17.36
C LYS A 226 -34.31 -15.78 16.41
N ASP A 227 -35.11 -15.34 15.43
CA ASP A 227 -34.76 -14.38 14.39
C ASP A 227 -34.41 -13.00 14.98
N ILE A 228 -33.24 -12.46 14.63
CA ILE A 228 -32.90 -11.04 14.72
C ILE A 228 -32.99 -10.50 13.29
N GLY A 229 -33.57 -9.30 13.14
CA GLY A 229 -34.00 -8.70 11.87
C GLY A 229 -32.89 -8.49 10.81
N PRO A 230 -33.24 -7.93 9.65
CA PRO A 230 -32.37 -7.87 8.49
C PRO A 230 -31.15 -6.98 8.78
N LEU A 231 -29.95 -7.56 8.65
CA LEU A 231 -28.68 -6.84 8.70
C LEU A 231 -28.44 -6.15 7.36
N ASP A 232 -28.41 -4.83 7.42
CA ASP A 232 -28.09 -3.91 6.33
C ASP A 232 -26.58 -3.91 6.09
N PHE A 233 -26.13 -4.33 4.91
CA PHE A 233 -24.72 -4.27 4.53
C PHE A 233 -24.40 -2.90 3.95
N ALA A 234 -24.15 -1.93 4.83
CA ALA A 234 -23.53 -0.66 4.47
C ALA A 234 -22.06 -0.66 4.95
N HIS A 235 -21.14 -0.98 4.04
CA HIS A 235 -19.76 -0.55 4.21
C HIS A 235 -19.70 0.96 3.95
N THR A 236 -19.71 1.74 5.02
CA THR A 236 -19.09 3.07 5.02
C THR A 236 -17.86 2.97 5.91
N ALA A 237 -16.68 3.15 5.31
CA ALA A 237 -15.49 3.48 6.07
C ALA A 237 -15.69 4.90 6.62
N GLY A 238 -16.35 4.99 7.77
CA GLY A 238 -16.50 6.21 8.57
C GLY A 238 -15.62 6.08 9.82
N THR A 239 -14.65 6.96 9.95
CA THR A 239 -13.86 7.14 11.16
C THR A 239 -14.74 7.75 12.25
N ASP A 240 -15.27 6.95 13.17
CA ASP A 240 -15.93 7.46 14.38
C ASP A 240 -15.25 6.90 15.62
N ILE A 241 -14.25 7.65 16.11
CA ILE A 241 -13.79 7.58 17.49
C ILE A 241 -14.74 8.47 18.29
N SER A 242 -15.68 7.88 19.01
CA SER A 242 -16.58 8.60 19.92
C SER A 242 -15.85 8.92 21.23
N ILE A 243 -15.57 10.20 21.48
CA ILE A 243 -15.16 10.74 22.78
C ILE A 243 -16.41 10.83 23.69
N PRO A 244 -16.37 10.39 24.95
CA PRO A 244 -17.52 10.55 25.86
C PRO A 244 -17.74 12.02 26.24
N ASN A 245 -19.02 12.42 26.23
CA ASN A 245 -19.51 13.75 26.60
C ASN A 245 -18.96 14.23 27.95
N ILE A 246 -18.24 15.36 27.92
CA ILE A 246 -17.96 16.16 29.10
C ILE A 246 -19.13 17.14 29.24
N GLU A 247 -19.86 17.06 30.37
CA GLU A 247 -20.86 18.06 30.77
C GLU A 247 -20.21 19.44 30.87
N ILE A 248 -20.72 20.40 30.11
CA ILE A 248 -20.29 21.80 30.17
C ILE A 248 -21.23 22.54 31.12
N SER A 249 -20.74 22.88 32.32
CA SER A 249 -21.30 23.93 33.16
C SER A 249 -21.09 25.32 32.52
N PRO A 250 -22.02 26.28 32.63
CA PRO A 250 -21.92 27.53 31.90
C PRO A 250 -21.01 28.57 32.59
N SER A 251 -20.53 29.49 31.75
CA SER A 251 -20.02 30.84 32.02
C SER A 251 -18.63 31.03 32.66
N VAL A 252 -17.63 31.32 31.80
CA VAL A 252 -16.57 32.31 32.06
C VAL A 252 -16.33 33.11 30.77
N GLU A 253 -16.60 34.42 30.80
CA GLU A 253 -16.33 35.37 29.71
C GLU A 253 -14.82 35.62 29.55
N ILE A 254 -14.34 35.75 28.30
CA ILE A 254 -13.01 36.30 27.98
C ILE A 254 -13.14 37.33 26.84
N PRO A 255 -12.46 38.49 26.89
CA PRO A 255 -12.80 39.67 26.07
C PRO A 255 -12.25 39.61 24.64
N ILE A 256 -12.99 40.24 23.73
CA ILE A 256 -12.68 40.41 22.30
C ILE A 256 -11.54 41.42 22.12
N ALA A 257 -10.44 41.00 21.50
CA ALA A 257 -9.40 41.89 21.02
C ALA A 257 -9.61 42.20 19.53
N THR A 258 -9.85 43.47 19.22
CA THR A 258 -10.03 44.03 17.87
C THR A 258 -8.73 44.07 17.07
N ARG A 259 -8.82 43.73 15.78
CA ARG A 259 -7.74 43.75 14.78
C ARG A 259 -7.59 45.17 14.18
N PRO A 260 -6.38 45.70 13.95
CA PRO A 260 -6.20 46.92 13.15
C PRO A 260 -6.01 46.63 11.65
N GLU A 261 -6.57 47.53 10.84
CA GLU A 261 -6.56 47.63 9.37
C GLU A 261 -5.16 47.96 8.77
N PRO A 262 -4.93 47.72 7.46
CA PRO A 262 -3.66 47.95 6.79
C PRO A 262 -3.57 49.34 6.14
N GLY A 263 -2.41 50.02 6.28
CA GLY A 263 -2.15 51.31 5.64
C GLY A 263 -0.67 51.64 5.44
N THR A 264 -0.27 51.62 4.17
CA THR A 264 0.60 52.55 3.42
C THR A 264 2.05 52.88 3.86
N ALA A 265 2.98 52.51 2.96
CA ALA A 265 4.30 53.03 2.60
C ALA A 265 5.04 54.06 3.48
N GLN A 266 6.34 53.82 3.74
CA GLN A 266 7.38 54.83 3.57
C GLN A 266 8.79 54.23 3.37
N SER A 267 9.50 54.85 2.43
CA SER A 267 10.93 54.76 2.10
C SER A 267 11.83 54.90 3.34
N ASN A 268 12.99 54.21 3.38
CA ASN A 268 14.32 54.84 3.50
C ASN A 268 15.49 53.83 3.50
N THR A 269 16.53 54.29 2.82
CA THR A 269 17.93 53.86 2.59
C THR A 269 18.73 53.25 3.77
N LEU A 270 19.55 52.22 3.42
CA LEU A 270 21.00 51.94 3.70
C LEU A 270 21.73 52.65 4.89
N PRO A 271 22.78 52.05 5.52
CA PRO A 271 23.90 51.40 4.82
C PRO A 271 24.63 50.19 5.47
N ILE A 272 25.33 49.48 4.58
CA ILE A 272 26.68 48.85 4.66
C ILE A 272 27.38 48.85 6.04
N VAL A 273 27.68 47.65 6.54
CA VAL A 273 29.04 47.13 6.89
C VAL A 273 29.08 45.65 6.53
#